data_AF-A0A3Q9WKN3-F1
#
_entry.id   AF-A0A3Q9WKN3-F1
#
_cell.length_a   1.000
_cell.length_b   1.000
_cell.length_c   1.000
_cell.angle_alpha   90.00
_cell.angle_beta   90.00
_cell.angle_gamma   90.00
#
_symmetry.space_group_name_H-M   'P 1'
#
loop_
_entity.id
_entity.type
_entity.pdbx_description
1 polymer ?
#
loop_
_entity_poly.entity_id
_entity_poly.type
_entity_poly.pdbx_seq_one_letter_code
_entity_poly.pdbx_strand_id
1 'polypeptide(L)'
;MLGVLGGFFVVGAVILVGYIAARLVIGGPQAGFALNQVAFFVTNPALLFTVLAGADLQAVFSEYVPIALISSLAIAVLYVLISRFLFRRPAAETAIGAMASSYVNANNIGIPITVYALGDATLIAPVLLVQLLLLAPLST
;
A
#
# COMPACT_ATOMS: atom_id res chain seq x y z
N MET A 1 1.71 20.10 3.31
CA MET A 1 0.89 19.74 4.48
C MET A 1 -0.60 19.68 4.15
N LEU A 2 -1.22 20.76 3.63
CA LEU A 2 -2.64 20.76 3.21
C LEU A 2 -3.01 19.66 2.20
N GLY A 3 -2.16 19.39 1.20
CA GLY A 3 -2.42 18.30 0.23
C GLY A 3 -2.39 16.89 0.83
N VAL A 4 -1.56 16.64 1.85
CA VAL A 4 -1.53 15.36 2.58
C VAL A 4 -2.85 15.16 3.31
N LEU A 5 -3.32 16.20 4.03
CA LEU A 5 -4.62 16.18 4.68
C LEU A 5 -5.75 16.01 3.67
N GLY A 6 -5.63 16.60 2.48
CA GLY A 6 -6.56 16.41 1.37
C GLY A 6 -6.65 14.94 0.91
N GLY A 7 -5.51 14.28 0.69
CA GLY A 7 -5.48 12.87 0.30
C GLY A 7 -6.10 11.94 1.35
N PHE A 8 -5.75 12.13 2.63
CA PHE A 8 -6.38 11.38 3.72
C PHE A 8 -7.87 11.69 3.87
N PHE A 9 -8.28 12.94 3.67
CA PHE A 9 -9.67 13.35 3.75
C PHE A 9 -10.52 12.70 2.66
N VAL A 10 -10.04 12.64 1.41
CA VAL A 10 -10.77 12.00 0.31
C VAL A 10 -11.02 10.52 0.60
N VAL A 11 -9.96 9.78 0.97
CA VAL A 11 -10.10 8.35 1.32
C VAL A 11 -11.02 8.18 2.53
N GLY A 12 -10.84 8.99 3.57
CA GLY A 12 -11.68 8.98 4.77
C GLY A 12 -13.15 9.29 4.49
N ALA A 13 -13.44 10.25 3.62
CA ALA A 13 -14.79 10.61 3.22
C ALA A 13 -15.49 9.46 2.49
N VAL A 14 -14.80 8.80 1.55
CA VAL A 14 -15.34 7.62 0.84
C VAL A 14 -15.63 6.47 1.83
N ILE A 15 -14.71 6.22 2.76
CA ILE A 15 -14.92 5.21 3.83
C ILE A 15 -16.14 5.57 4.68
N LEU A 16 -16.29 6.84 5.07
CA LEU A 16 -17.41 7.30 5.88
C LEU A 16 -18.75 7.12 5.14
N VAL A 17 -18.81 7.47 3.85
CA VAL A 17 -20.01 7.26 3.02
C VAL A 17 -20.34 5.77 2.93
N GLY A 18 -19.34 4.91 2.68
CA GLY A 18 -19.54 3.46 2.65
C GLY A 18 -20.02 2.90 3.98
N TYR A 19 -19.48 3.40 5.10
CA TYR A 19 -19.91 3.04 6.44
C TYR A 19 -21.38 3.42 6.69
N ILE A 20 -21.77 4.65 6.37
CA ILE A 20 -23.16 5.11 6.51
C ILE A 20 -24.08 4.26 5.64
N ALA A 21 -23.71 3.99 4.39
CA ALA A 21 -24.50 3.15 3.48
C ALA A 21 -24.70 1.72 4.05
N ALA A 22 -23.65 1.13 4.63
CA ALA A 22 -23.73 -0.17 5.28
C ALA A 22 -24.65 -0.14 6.52
N ARG A 23 -24.58 0.92 7.34
CA ARG A 23 -25.46 1.09 8.51
C ARG A 23 -26.92 1.29 8.13
N LEU A 24 -27.18 1.90 6.98
CA LEU A 24 -28.51 2.05 6.40
C LEU A 24 -28.96 0.81 5.60
N VAL A 25 -28.13 -0.24 5.53
CA VAL A 25 -28.40 -1.50 4.80
C VAL A 25 -28.70 -1.26 3.32
N ILE A 26 -28.07 -0.23 2.74
CA ILE A 26 -28.21 0.09 1.31
C ILE A 26 -27.55 -1.04 0.50
N GLY A 27 -28.34 -1.67 -0.40
CA GLY A 27 -27.89 -2.82 -1.19
C GLY A 27 -28.04 -4.18 -0.49
N GLY A 28 -28.52 -4.21 0.76
CA GLY A 28 -28.81 -5.45 1.48
C GLY A 28 -27.60 -6.10 2.18
N PRO A 29 -27.82 -7.25 2.86
CA PRO A 29 -26.83 -7.87 3.75
C PRO A 29 -25.54 -8.33 3.05
N GLN A 30 -25.61 -8.63 1.75
CA GLN A 30 -24.47 -9.13 0.98
C GLN A 30 -23.75 -8.04 0.15
N ALA A 31 -24.27 -6.81 0.13
CA ALA A 31 -23.66 -5.74 -0.67
C ALA A 31 -22.19 -5.51 -0.31
N GLY A 32 -21.86 -5.49 0.98
CA GLY A 32 -20.47 -5.34 1.44
C GLY A 32 -19.56 -6.44 0.91
N PHE A 33 -20.03 -7.69 0.89
CA PHE A 33 -19.26 -8.83 0.37
C PHE A 33 -19.07 -8.73 -1.15
N ALA A 34 -20.14 -8.46 -1.90
CA ALA A 34 -20.07 -8.33 -3.35
C ALA A 34 -19.16 -7.16 -3.78
N LEU A 35 -19.28 -6.01 -3.12
CA LEU A 35 -18.42 -4.84 -3.37
C LEU A 35 -16.96 -5.14 -3.02
N ASN A 36 -16.69 -5.89 -1.95
CA ASN A 36 -15.33 -6.28 -1.59
C ASN A 36 -14.71 -7.22 -2.65
N GLN A 37 -15.47 -8.20 -3.13
CA GLN A 37 -15.03 -9.10 -4.21
C GLN A 37 -14.70 -8.31 -5.49
N VAL A 38 -15.56 -7.36 -5.88
CA VAL A 38 -15.29 -6.50 -7.04
C VAL A 38 -14.06 -5.62 -6.79
N ALA A 39 -13.96 -5.02 -5.59
CA ALA A 39 -12.81 -4.22 -5.17
C ALA A 39 -11.50 -5.00 -5.36
N PHE A 40 -11.42 -6.20 -4.79
CA PHE A 40 -10.22 -7.02 -4.75
C PHE A 40 -9.88 -7.69 -6.08
N PHE A 41 -10.87 -8.25 -6.78
CA PHE A 41 -10.61 -9.10 -7.96
C PHE A 41 -10.68 -8.33 -9.28
N VAL A 42 -11.30 -7.16 -9.33
CA VAL A 42 -11.49 -6.40 -10.57
C VAL A 42 -10.76 -5.07 -10.49
N THR A 43 -11.13 -4.24 -9.52
CA THR A 43 -10.64 -2.86 -9.42
C THR A 43 -9.17 -2.78 -9.01
N ASN A 44 -8.72 -3.57 -8.03
CA ASN A 44 -7.31 -3.58 -7.62
C ASN A 44 -6.37 -4.04 -8.75
N PRO A 45 -6.64 -5.15 -9.48
CA PRO A 45 -5.84 -5.54 -10.63
C PRO A 45 -5.85 -4.50 -11.74
N ALA A 46 -7.01 -3.91 -12.04
CA ALA A 46 -7.12 -2.86 -13.04
C ALA A 46 -6.34 -1.59 -12.64
N LEU A 47 -6.39 -1.20 -11.37
CA LEU A 47 -5.62 -0.08 -10.83
C LEU A 47 -4.12 -0.37 -10.93
N LEU A 48 -3.68 -1.55 -10.47
CA LEU A 48 -2.28 -1.95 -10.59
C LEU A 48 -1.82 -1.95 -12.05
N PHE A 49 -2.62 -2.51 -12.95
CA PHE A 49 -2.30 -2.54 -14.38
C PHE A 49 -2.22 -1.13 -14.98
N THR A 50 -3.18 -0.26 -14.71
CA THR A 50 -3.19 1.11 -15.25
C THR A 50 -2.05 1.95 -14.71
N VAL A 51 -1.72 1.82 -13.42
CA VAL A 51 -0.56 2.48 -12.81
C VAL A 51 0.75 1.95 -13.41
N LEU A 52 0.89 0.64 -13.58
CA LEU A 52 2.10 0.03 -14.16
C LEU A 52 2.23 0.32 -15.66
N ALA A 53 1.14 0.32 -16.41
CA ALA A 53 1.14 0.58 -17.85
C ALA A 53 1.49 2.03 -18.20
N GLY A 54 1.16 2.97 -17.32
CA GLY A 54 1.56 4.38 -17.44
C GLY A 54 2.88 4.72 -16.75
N ALA A 55 3.51 3.77 -16.05
CA ALA A 55 4.76 4.01 -15.35
C ALA A 55 5.91 4.15 -16.34
N ASP A 56 6.64 5.26 -16.24
CA ASP A 56 7.89 5.41 -16.96
C ASP A 56 8.95 4.47 -16.35
N LEU A 57 9.41 3.50 -17.13
CA LEU A 57 10.49 2.59 -16.73
C LEU A 57 11.79 3.35 -16.39
N GLN A 58 11.98 4.57 -16.91
CA GLN A 58 13.11 5.43 -16.53
C GLN A 58 12.99 5.92 -15.09
N ALA A 59 11.77 6.02 -14.53
CA ALA A 59 11.56 6.33 -13.12
C ALA A 59 12.06 5.21 -12.18
N VAL A 60 12.27 3.99 -12.68
CA VAL A 60 12.94 2.91 -11.92
C VAL A 60 14.42 3.22 -11.68
N PHE A 61 15.03 4.01 -12.54
CA PHE A 61 16.39 4.51 -12.36
C PHE A 61 16.45 5.86 -11.61
N SER A 62 15.30 6.35 -11.12
CA SER A 62 15.21 7.56 -10.31
C SER A 62 15.75 7.35 -8.88
N GLU A 63 16.14 8.43 -8.21
CA GLU A 63 16.55 8.45 -6.80
C GLU A 63 15.51 7.84 -5.85
N TYR A 64 14.23 7.80 -6.23
CA TYR A 64 13.16 7.25 -5.39
C TYR A 64 13.27 5.74 -5.13
N VAL A 65 13.75 4.94 -6.08
CA VAL A 65 13.91 3.48 -5.92
C VAL A 65 14.90 3.13 -4.81
N PRO A 66 16.17 3.61 -4.84
CA PRO A 66 17.13 3.30 -3.78
C PRO A 66 16.67 3.85 -2.42
N ILE A 67 16.03 5.01 -2.36
CA ILE A 67 15.47 5.54 -1.11
C ILE A 67 14.40 4.59 -0.54
N ALA A 68 13.47 4.13 -1.38
CA ALA A 68 12.42 3.20 -0.96
C ALA A 68 13.00 1.85 -0.50
N LEU A 69 13.97 1.30 -1.24
CA LEU A 69 14.66 0.06 -0.89
C LEU A 69 15.42 0.17 0.44
N ILE A 70 16.24 1.21 0.61
CA ILE A 70 17.04 1.42 1.82
C ILE A 70 16.12 1.62 3.02
N SER A 71 15.06 2.43 2.87
CA SER A 71 14.11 2.67 3.96
C SER A 71 13.36 1.40 4.35
N SER A 72 12.88 0.63 3.36
CA SER A 72 12.21 -0.65 3.57
C SER A 72 13.11 -1.66 4.28
N LEU A 73 14.36 -1.79 3.81
CA LEU A 73 15.34 -2.70 4.41
C LEU A 73 15.72 -2.26 5.83
N ALA A 74 15.92 -0.96 6.05
CA ALA A 74 16.23 -0.43 7.37
C ALA A 74 15.12 -0.73 8.39
N ILE A 75 13.85 -0.55 8.01
CA ILE A 75 12.70 -0.89 8.85
C ILE A 75 12.60 -2.40 9.08
N ALA A 76 12.79 -3.22 8.04
CA ALA A 76 12.79 -4.68 8.18
C ALA A 76 13.87 -5.14 9.16
N VAL A 77 15.10 -4.65 9.03
CA VAL A 77 16.22 -4.98 9.92
C VAL A 77 15.92 -4.50 11.34
N LEU A 78 15.44 -3.27 11.51
CA LEU A 78 15.08 -2.74 12.82
C LEU A 78 14.01 -3.62 13.50
N TYR A 79 12.99 -4.03 12.76
CA TYR A 79 11.97 -4.93 13.27
C TYR A 79 12.56 -6.29 13.66
N VAL A 80 13.39 -6.89 12.82
CA VAL A 80 14.06 -8.16 13.13
C VAL A 80 14.90 -8.05 14.40
N LEU A 81 15.67 -6.98 14.55
CA LEU A 81 16.50 -6.74 15.74
C LEU A 81 15.62 -6.63 16.99
N ILE A 82 14.57 -5.80 16.96
CA ILE A 82 13.68 -5.62 18.11
C ILE A 82 12.93 -6.93 18.42
N SER A 83 12.35 -7.58 17.42
CA SER A 83 11.60 -8.84 17.56
C SER A 83 12.47 -9.96 18.12
N ARG A 84 13.72 -10.06 17.66
CA ARG A 84 14.64 -11.12 18.06
C ARG A 84 15.29 -10.88 19.41
N PHE A 85 15.75 -9.65 19.67
CA PHE A 85 16.52 -9.34 20.89
C PHE A 85 15.64 -8.90 22.06
N LEU A 86 14.58 -8.13 21.81
CA LEU A 86 13.71 -7.64 22.88
C LEU A 86 12.55 -8.60 23.15
N PHE A 87 11.83 -9.01 22.09
CA PHE A 87 10.63 -9.84 22.23
C PHE A 87 10.89 -11.35 22.15
N ARG A 88 12.09 -11.75 21.73
CA ARG A 88 12.54 -13.16 21.61
C ARG A 88 11.57 -14.04 20.83
N ARG A 89 10.93 -13.47 19.81
CA ARG A 89 9.91 -14.16 18.99
C ARG A 89 10.55 -15.25 18.13
N PRO A 90 9.79 -16.30 17.78
CA PRO A 90 10.25 -17.31 16.82
C PRO A 90 10.53 -16.69 15.44
N ALA A 91 11.38 -17.35 14.66
CA ALA A 91 11.85 -16.83 13.38
C ALA A 91 10.71 -16.59 12.37
N ALA A 92 9.71 -17.48 12.34
CA ALA A 92 8.54 -17.35 11.47
C ALA A 92 7.71 -16.09 11.77
N GLU A 93 7.39 -15.83 13.04
CA GLU A 93 6.67 -14.61 13.44
C GLU A 93 7.48 -13.34 13.15
N THR A 94 8.80 -13.42 13.32
CA THR A 94 9.69 -12.29 13.05
C THR A 94 9.74 -11.97 11.55
N ALA A 95 9.76 -12.97 10.68
CA ALA A 95 9.73 -12.79 9.23
C ALA A 95 8.41 -12.13 8.77
N ILE A 96 7.27 -12.62 9.26
CA ILE A 96 5.95 -12.04 8.95
C ILE A 96 5.88 -10.58 9.40
N GLY A 97 6.35 -10.28 10.62
CA GLY A 97 6.35 -8.91 11.14
C GLY A 97 7.34 -7.98 10.43
N ALA A 98 8.50 -8.49 10.01
CA ALA A 98 9.46 -7.74 9.21
C ALA A 98 8.88 -7.39 7.83
N MET A 99 8.18 -8.33 7.21
CA MET A 99 7.44 -8.07 5.97
C MET A 99 6.31 -7.05 6.19
N ALA A 100 5.49 -7.23 7.24
CA ALA A 100 4.38 -6.32 7.53
C ALA A 100 4.82 -4.88 7.85
N SER A 101 6.00 -4.70 8.42
CA SER A 101 6.56 -3.38 8.76
C SER A 101 7.25 -2.70 7.57
N SER A 102 7.86 -3.47 6.67
CA SER A 102 8.59 -2.95 5.50
C SER A 102 7.72 -2.83 4.24
N TYR A 103 6.63 -3.59 4.15
CA TYR A 103 5.70 -3.54 3.03
C TYR A 103 4.66 -2.42 3.20
N VAL A 104 5.01 -1.24 2.68
CA VAL A 104 4.14 -0.06 2.64
C VAL A 104 2.84 -0.34 1.87
N ASN A 105 1.71 0.19 2.33
CA ASN A 105 0.43 0.09 1.63
C ASN A 105 0.33 1.09 0.45
N ALA A 106 1.31 1.03 -0.45
CA ALA A 106 1.52 1.99 -1.53
C ALA A 106 0.33 2.03 -2.51
N ASN A 107 -0.34 0.89 -2.74
CA ASN A 107 -1.51 0.84 -3.61
C ASN A 107 -2.74 1.52 -2.99
N ASN A 108 -3.10 1.18 -1.75
CA ASN A 108 -4.39 1.64 -1.20
C ASN A 108 -4.30 3.03 -0.55
N ILE A 109 -3.15 3.40 0.02
CA ILE A 109 -2.95 4.70 0.68
C ILE A 109 -1.93 5.56 -0.07
N GLY A 110 -0.91 4.95 -0.67
CA GLY A 110 0.11 5.68 -1.42
C GLY A 110 -0.48 6.43 -2.61
N ILE A 111 -1.17 5.78 -3.54
CA ILE A 111 -1.73 6.43 -4.74
C ILE A 111 -2.54 7.70 -4.40
N PRO A 112 -3.57 7.66 -3.51
CA PRO A 112 -4.31 8.87 -3.14
C PRO A 112 -3.41 9.97 -2.54
N ILE A 113 -2.50 9.62 -1.63
CA ILE A 113 -1.61 10.62 -1.04
C ILE A 113 -0.72 11.24 -2.11
N THR A 114 -0.16 10.46 -3.01
CA THR A 114 0.76 10.95 -4.03
C THR A 114 0.04 11.88 -5.01
N VAL A 115 -1.16 11.50 -5.46
CA VAL A 115 -2.02 12.33 -6.31
C VAL A 115 -2.42 13.63 -5.62
N TYR A 116 -2.95 13.56 -4.39
CA TYR A 116 -3.55 14.72 -3.73
C TYR A 116 -2.55 15.58 -2.95
N ALA A 117 -1.44 15.01 -2.49
CA ALA A 117 -0.41 15.72 -1.73
C ALA A 117 0.75 16.22 -2.58
N LEU A 118 1.12 15.44 -3.60
CA LEU A 118 2.28 15.72 -4.46
C LEU A 118 1.88 16.08 -5.89
N GLY A 119 0.59 15.97 -6.24
CA GLY A 119 0.07 16.35 -7.55
C GLY A 119 0.36 15.34 -8.66
N ASP A 120 1.00 14.22 -8.33
CA ASP A 120 1.49 13.26 -9.31
C ASP A 120 1.37 11.82 -8.78
N ALA A 121 0.59 10.99 -9.47
CA ALA A 121 0.42 9.58 -9.15
C ALA A 121 1.70 8.77 -9.42
N THR A 122 2.54 9.22 -10.36
CA THR A 122 3.66 8.43 -10.88
C THR A 122 4.78 8.25 -9.87
N LEU A 123 4.87 9.12 -8.85
CA LEU A 123 5.91 9.03 -7.81
C LEU A 123 5.77 7.77 -6.93
N ILE A 124 4.62 7.09 -6.94
CA ILE A 124 4.41 5.82 -6.22
C ILE A 124 4.81 4.58 -7.03
N ALA A 125 4.90 4.72 -8.36
CA ALA A 125 5.20 3.59 -9.26
C ALA A 125 6.56 2.92 -8.94
N PRO A 126 7.64 3.65 -8.64
CA PRO A 126 8.91 3.05 -8.21
C PRO A 126 8.78 2.18 -6.96
N VAL A 127 8.00 2.63 -5.97
CA VAL A 127 7.76 1.91 -4.71
C VAL A 127 6.96 0.63 -4.98
N LEU A 128 5.90 0.73 -5.79
CA LEU A 128 5.10 -0.42 -6.18
C LEU A 128 5.93 -1.45 -6.96
N LEU A 129 6.80 -1.01 -7.87
CA LEU A 129 7.66 -1.91 -8.65
C LEU A 129 8.64 -2.67 -7.76
N VAL A 130 9.32 -1.99 -6.82
CA VAL A 130 10.19 -2.64 -5.83
C VAL A 130 9.40 -3.67 -5.03
N GLN A 131 8.19 -3.32 -4.60
CA GLN A 131 7.34 -4.21 -3.81
C GLN A 131 6.90 -5.44 -4.59
N LEU A 132 6.45 -5.27 -5.83
CA LEU A 132 5.93 -6.36 -6.66
C LEU A 132 7.04 -7.25 -7.23
N LEU A 133 8.19 -6.67 -7.60
CA LEU A 133 9.27 -7.40 -8.26
C LEU A 133 10.28 -8.00 -7.28
N LEU A 134 10.47 -7.40 -6.10
CA LEU A 134 11.48 -7.83 -5.14
C LEU A 134 10.85 -8.35 -3.84
N LEU A 135 10.04 -7.53 -3.15
CA LEU A 135 9.56 -7.89 -1.82
C LEU A 135 8.50 -9.00 -1.84
N ALA A 136 7.53 -8.93 -2.76
CA ALA A 136 6.47 -9.93 -2.90
C ALA A 136 7.03 -11.35 -3.19
N PRO A 137 7.91 -11.57 -4.17
CA PRO A 137 8.45 -12.91 -4.43
C PRO A 137 9.37 -13.45 -3.34
N LEU A 138 10.02 -12.58 -2.54
CA LEU A 138 10.85 -13.01 -1.40
C LEU A 138 10.03 -13.45 -0.18
N SER A 139 8.71 -13.20 -0.20
CA SER A 139 7.82 -13.47 0.93
C SER A 139 7.09 -14.83 0.87
N THR A 140 7.17 -15.52 -0.26
CA THR A 140 6.60 -16.85 -0.51
C THR A 140 7.65 -17.94 -0.39
#